data_AF-A0AAW0V182-F1
#
_entry.id   AF-A0AAW0V182-F1
#
_cell.length_a   1.000
_cell.length_b   1.000
_cell.length_c   1.000
_cell.angle_alpha   90.00
_cell.angle_beta   90.00
_cell.angle_gamma   90.00
#
_symmetry.space_group_name_H-M   'P 1'
#
loop_
_entity.id
_entity.type
_entity.pdbx_description
1 polymer ?
#
loop_
_entity_poly.entity_id
_entity_poly.type
_entity_poly.pdbx_seq_one_letter_code
_entity_poly.pdbx_strand_id
1 'polypeptide(L)'
;MLSEDDYVTYTCWRCIGTSSKPFARRTDTTCSSPQHHNPSKEKSIGGNRTYFDEIAQRHRPCIGSLESSPLTTTGRVDQLLPRLIKSSAMNTLPSRLWAVQARIGSAAGFHTSPPVHEIRKMARLRVVDNSALGKSAMLEGRPPKCIHIYNKKGVGFTGDKVLVAIKGQKKQAILTGCHQDQKPLMPKFDSNNIVLIDENGSPLGTRIHVPIPTMLRKKLTDMSRPKGADYTKILSIATRFI
;
A
#
# COMPACT_ATOMS: atom_id res chain seq x y z
N MET A 1 62.67 22.76 30.83
CA MET A 1 63.00 21.59 31.68
C MET A 1 62.05 20.49 31.24
N LEU A 2 62.38 19.71 30.20
CA LEU A 2 63.13 18.42 30.28
C LEU A 2 62.44 17.47 31.26
N SER A 3 62.13 16.20 31.00
CA SER A 3 62.27 15.21 29.90
C SER A 3 61.62 13.93 30.47
N GLU A 4 60.79 13.18 29.74
CA GLU A 4 61.10 11.88 29.08
C GLU A 4 61.82 10.84 29.96
N ASP A 5 61.20 9.65 30.06
CA ASP A 5 61.73 8.27 30.22
C ASP A 5 60.47 7.38 30.50
N ASP A 6 60.10 6.31 29.77
CA ASP A 6 60.88 5.17 29.32
C ASP A 6 60.24 4.37 28.13
N TYR A 7 61.10 3.93 27.19
CA TYR A 7 61.29 2.57 26.59
C TYR A 7 60.06 1.71 26.16
N VAL A 8 60.02 0.96 25.06
CA VAL A 8 61.00 0.60 24.02
C VAL A 8 60.32 0.05 22.75
N THR A 9 61.01 0.32 21.65
CA THR A 9 60.98 -0.15 20.26
C THR A 9 60.79 -1.65 19.98
N TYR A 10 60.15 -1.97 18.83
CA TYR A 10 60.68 -2.96 17.88
C TYR A 10 60.55 -2.46 16.42
N THR A 11 61.69 -2.59 15.73
CA THR A 11 62.07 -2.40 14.32
C THR A 11 61.25 -3.27 13.35
N CYS A 12 60.78 -2.85 12.18
CA CYS A 12 61.40 -2.36 10.92
C CYS A 12 62.26 -3.38 10.14
N TRP A 13 61.73 -3.81 8.99
CA TRP A 13 62.42 -4.18 7.74
C TRP A 13 61.57 -3.51 6.62
N ARG A 14 61.99 -2.45 5.92
CA ARG A 14 63.11 -2.21 4.98
C ARG A 14 63.08 -3.12 3.75
N CYS A 15 62.74 -2.54 2.58
CA CYS A 15 63.65 -2.30 1.45
C CYS A 15 62.90 -1.54 0.32
N ILE A 16 63.27 -0.28 0.02
CA ILE A 16 64.21 0.18 -1.04
C ILE A 16 63.59 0.01 -2.45
N GLY A 17 63.44 1.01 -3.31
CA GLY A 17 63.82 2.42 -3.23
C GLY A 17 63.75 3.12 -4.60
N THR A 18 63.87 4.46 -4.54
CA THR A 18 64.50 5.36 -5.53
C THR A 18 63.76 5.58 -6.88
N SER A 19 63.67 6.77 -7.48
CA SER A 19 64.49 7.99 -7.39
C SER A 19 63.78 9.23 -8.00
N SER A 20 63.87 10.36 -7.28
CA SER A 20 64.31 11.71 -7.74
C SER A 20 63.56 12.46 -8.87
N LYS A 21 62.83 13.56 -8.57
CA LYS A 21 63.25 15.00 -8.47
C LYS A 21 62.87 15.81 -9.76
N PRO A 22 62.90 17.17 -9.82
CA PRO A 22 61.83 18.05 -9.30
C PRO A 22 61.45 19.24 -10.22
N PHE A 23 60.38 19.93 -9.84
CA PHE A 23 60.14 21.40 -9.85
C PHE A 23 61.00 22.31 -10.77
N ALA A 24 60.34 22.93 -11.76
CA ALA A 24 60.81 24.15 -12.42
C ALA A 24 59.70 25.21 -12.47
N ARG A 25 60.10 26.45 -12.20
CA ARG A 25 59.33 27.69 -12.04
C ARG A 25 59.64 28.60 -13.24
N ARG A 26 58.68 29.47 -13.65
CA ARG A 26 58.75 30.72 -14.47
C ARG A 26 57.57 30.74 -15.46
N THR A 27 56.91 31.84 -15.85
CA THR A 27 56.90 33.29 -15.56
C THR A 27 55.62 33.85 -16.21
N ASP A 28 55.18 35.01 -15.74
CA ASP A 28 54.06 35.82 -16.23
C ASP A 28 54.06 36.11 -17.74
N THR A 29 52.88 36.19 -18.37
CA THR A 29 52.46 37.30 -19.26
C THR A 29 51.01 37.13 -19.77
N THR A 30 50.16 38.09 -19.36
CA THR A 30 49.20 38.88 -20.14
C THR A 30 48.44 38.34 -21.37
N CYS A 31 47.17 38.77 -21.45
CA CYS A 31 46.40 39.22 -22.63
C CYS A 31 45.27 38.32 -23.17
N SER A 32 44.07 38.92 -23.10
CA SER A 32 43.01 39.03 -24.13
C SER A 32 42.17 37.80 -24.55
N SER A 33 40.86 38.03 -24.43
CA SER A 33 39.71 37.32 -25.01
C SER A 33 39.87 36.96 -26.49
N PRO A 34 39.15 35.92 -26.95
CA PRO A 34 38.11 36.19 -27.94
C PRO A 34 36.79 35.42 -27.71
N GLN A 35 35.71 36.08 -28.10
CA GLN A 35 34.37 35.51 -28.19
C GLN A 35 34.30 34.42 -29.26
N HIS A 36 33.58 33.33 -28.97
CA HIS A 36 33.16 32.37 -29.99
C HIS A 36 31.67 32.07 -29.87
N HIS A 37 30.94 32.48 -30.91
CA HIS A 37 29.60 32.03 -31.25
C HIS A 37 29.51 30.50 -31.28
N ASN A 38 28.39 29.95 -30.82
CA ASN A 38 27.93 28.64 -31.27
C ASN A 38 26.42 28.66 -31.58
N PRO A 39 26.01 28.15 -32.76
CA PRO A 39 24.65 28.25 -33.27
C PRO A 39 23.71 27.19 -32.71
N SER A 40 22.47 27.62 -32.54
CA SER A 40 21.27 26.80 -32.31
C SER A 40 21.09 25.72 -33.40
N LYS A 41 21.06 24.46 -32.99
CA LYS A 41 20.52 23.35 -33.80
C LYS A 41 19.14 22.97 -33.31
N GLU A 42 18.16 23.49 -34.01
CA GLU A 42 16.78 23.06 -34.08
C GLU A 42 16.72 21.83 -35.01
N LYS A 43 16.16 20.69 -34.55
CA LYS A 43 15.62 19.59 -35.37
C LYS A 43 15.06 18.48 -34.48
N SER A 44 13.74 18.31 -34.50
CA SER A 44 13.04 17.03 -34.77
C SER A 44 11.59 17.09 -34.26
N ILE A 45 10.64 17.34 -35.16
CA ILE A 45 9.23 16.98 -34.97
C ILE A 45 8.80 16.21 -36.21
N GLY A 46 8.18 15.05 -35.97
CA GLY A 46 7.64 14.14 -36.98
C GLY A 46 8.23 12.75 -36.74
N GLY A 47 7.49 11.73 -36.33
CA GLY A 47 6.07 11.56 -36.10
C GLY A 47 5.87 10.05 -36.15
N ASN A 48 5.38 9.42 -35.07
CA ASN A 48 4.98 8.03 -35.11
C ASN A 48 3.62 7.89 -34.45
N ARG A 49 2.61 7.87 -35.33
CA ARG A 49 1.26 7.41 -35.08
C ARG A 49 1.26 5.88 -35.04
N THR A 50 0.33 5.36 -34.23
CA THR A 50 -0.30 4.04 -34.30
C THR A 50 0.58 2.81 -34.02
N TYR A 51 0.67 2.46 -32.73
CA TYR A 51 0.88 1.08 -32.28
C TYR A 51 0.07 0.85 -30.98
N PHE A 52 -1.25 1.00 -31.06
CA PHE A 52 -2.17 0.67 -29.95
C PHE A 52 -3.60 0.59 -30.50
N ASP A 53 -3.86 -0.39 -31.38
CA ASP A 53 -5.23 -0.73 -31.80
C ASP A 53 -5.32 -2.19 -32.27
N GLU A 54 -4.79 -3.14 -31.49
CA GLU A 54 -4.96 -4.57 -31.82
C GLU A 54 -4.94 -5.53 -30.62
N ILE A 55 -5.61 -5.17 -29.51
CA ILE A 55 -5.96 -6.15 -28.45
C ILE A 55 -7.41 -5.91 -28.01
N ALA A 56 -8.33 -5.96 -28.98
CA ALA A 56 -9.78 -5.83 -28.76
C ALA A 56 -10.57 -7.06 -29.23
N GLN A 57 -9.95 -8.25 -29.25
CA GLN A 57 -10.67 -9.52 -29.44
C GLN A 57 -10.87 -10.19 -28.08
N ARG A 58 -11.91 -9.71 -27.41
CA ARG A 58 -12.43 -10.22 -26.14
C ARG A 58 -13.07 -11.59 -26.34
N HIS A 59 -12.60 -12.55 -25.54
CA HIS A 59 -13.35 -13.71 -25.10
C HIS A 59 -14.77 -13.30 -24.63
N ARG A 60 -15.80 -13.94 -25.21
CA ARG A 60 -17.16 -13.96 -24.65
C ARG A 60 -17.27 -15.14 -23.66
N PRO A 61 -17.83 -14.97 -22.45
CA PRO A 61 -18.31 -16.09 -21.66
C PRO A 61 -19.69 -16.55 -22.15
N CYS A 62 -19.86 -17.86 -22.26
CA CYS A 62 -21.12 -18.53 -22.59
C CYS A 62 -22.14 -18.30 -21.46
N ILE A 63 -23.31 -17.76 -21.81
CA ILE A 63 -24.49 -17.67 -20.94
C ILE A 63 -25.30 -18.94 -21.16
N GLY A 64 -25.46 -19.74 -20.11
CA GLY A 64 -26.36 -20.89 -20.09
C GLY A 64 -27.81 -20.42 -19.92
N SER A 65 -28.65 -20.79 -20.88
CA SER A 65 -30.10 -20.55 -20.86
C SER A 65 -30.80 -21.68 -20.13
N LEU A 66 -31.66 -21.31 -19.18
CA LEU A 66 -32.65 -22.13 -18.47
C LEU A 66 -33.99 -22.10 -19.22
N GLU A 67 -34.71 -23.22 -19.12
CA GLU A 67 -36.17 -23.42 -19.32
C GLU A 67 -36.71 -23.27 -20.78
N SER A 68 -37.62 -24.10 -21.29
CA SER A 68 -38.71 -24.90 -20.70
C SER A 68 -39.21 -25.95 -21.72
N SER A 69 -39.86 -27.01 -21.26
CA SER A 69 -40.67 -27.92 -22.10
C SER A 69 -42.00 -28.22 -21.41
N PRO A 70 -43.16 -28.15 -22.10
CA PRO A 70 -44.46 -28.34 -21.48
C PRO A 70 -44.97 -29.79 -21.70
N LEU A 71 -45.58 -30.38 -20.67
CA LEU A 71 -46.41 -31.57 -20.82
C LEU A 71 -47.66 -31.41 -19.94
N THR A 72 -48.82 -31.43 -20.58
CA THR A 72 -50.15 -31.48 -19.95
C THR A 72 -50.89 -32.74 -20.35
N THR A 73 -51.39 -33.42 -19.31
CA THR A 73 -52.68 -34.12 -19.20
C THR A 73 -52.87 -35.51 -19.82
N THR A 74 -53.08 -36.49 -18.93
CA THR A 74 -54.15 -37.52 -18.83
C THR A 74 -53.61 -38.66 -17.95
N GLY A 75 -54.29 -39.37 -17.06
CA GLY A 75 -55.59 -39.30 -16.40
C GLY A 75 -55.59 -40.38 -15.29
N ARG A 76 -56.39 -40.14 -14.24
CA ARG A 76 -57.18 -41.12 -13.44
C ARG A 76 -56.48 -42.38 -12.87
N VAL A 77 -56.38 -42.48 -11.54
CA VAL A 77 -57.08 -43.50 -10.71
C VAL A 77 -57.08 -43.11 -9.23
N ASP A 78 -58.24 -43.32 -8.61
CA ASP A 78 -58.63 -43.10 -7.22
C ASP A 78 -57.87 -43.95 -6.19
N GLN A 79 -58.18 -43.67 -4.91
CA GLN A 79 -58.02 -44.48 -3.66
C GLN A 79 -56.83 -44.06 -2.78
N LEU A 80 -56.93 -43.70 -1.47
CA LEU A 80 -57.95 -43.81 -0.41
C LEU A 80 -57.65 -42.76 0.69
N LEU A 81 -58.70 -42.33 1.39
CA LEU A 81 -58.72 -41.43 2.57
C LEU A 81 -58.06 -42.04 3.82
N PRO A 82 -57.79 -41.22 4.86
CA PRO A 82 -58.55 -41.45 6.09
C PRO A 82 -59.27 -40.21 6.66
N ARG A 83 -60.44 -40.50 7.25
CA ARG A 83 -61.31 -39.62 8.03
C ARG A 83 -60.94 -39.63 9.53
N LEU A 84 -61.58 -38.69 10.26
CA LEU A 84 -61.97 -38.65 11.69
C LEU A 84 -61.12 -37.70 12.56
N ILE A 85 -61.51 -36.43 12.78
CA ILE A 85 -62.61 -35.82 13.56
C ILE A 85 -62.46 -35.93 15.10
N LYS A 86 -62.09 -34.76 15.66
CA LYS A 86 -62.49 -34.11 16.93
C LYS A 86 -62.34 -34.85 18.26
N SER A 87 -61.57 -34.23 19.15
CA SER A 87 -62.06 -34.00 20.52
C SER A 87 -61.99 -32.50 20.84
N SER A 88 -63.15 -31.97 21.20
CA SER A 88 -63.35 -30.66 21.81
C SER A 88 -63.48 -30.85 23.32
N ALA A 89 -62.63 -30.20 24.10
CA ALA A 89 -62.93 -29.87 25.49
C ALA A 89 -62.21 -28.55 25.81
N MET A 90 -62.93 -27.43 25.70
CA MET A 90 -63.36 -26.61 26.83
C MET A 90 -62.20 -26.26 27.77
N ASN A 91 -61.80 -24.98 27.78
CA ASN A 91 -61.43 -24.23 28.99
C ASN A 91 -61.29 -22.75 28.63
N THR A 92 -62.42 -22.06 28.71
CA THR A 92 -62.48 -20.63 29.03
C THR A 92 -61.88 -20.39 30.41
N LEU A 93 -60.94 -19.45 30.53
CA LEU A 93 -61.11 -18.26 31.39
C LEU A 93 -60.02 -17.21 31.06
N PRO A 94 -60.34 -15.91 31.18
CA PRO A 94 -59.54 -14.81 30.71
C PRO A 94 -58.64 -14.27 31.84
N SER A 95 -57.34 -14.22 31.60
CA SER A 95 -56.42 -13.49 32.48
C SER A 95 -55.70 -12.44 31.67
N ARG A 96 -56.35 -11.27 31.64
CA ARG A 96 -55.78 -9.93 31.57
C ARG A 96 -54.30 -9.88 31.98
N LEU A 97 -53.33 -10.11 31.10
CA LEU A 97 -51.93 -9.73 31.30
C LEU A 97 -51.13 -9.84 29.98
N TRP A 98 -51.47 -9.04 28.97
CA TRP A 98 -50.48 -8.75 27.92
C TRP A 98 -50.45 -7.31 27.43
N ALA A 99 -51.32 -6.43 27.94
CA ALA A 99 -51.26 -5.01 27.64
C ALA A 99 -50.46 -4.23 28.69
N VAL A 100 -49.21 -4.62 28.93
CA VAL A 100 -48.18 -3.61 29.22
C VAL A 100 -47.58 -3.31 27.86
N GLN A 101 -48.23 -2.39 27.14
CA GLN A 101 -47.66 -1.74 25.99
C GLN A 101 -46.39 -1.04 26.49
N ALA A 102 -45.27 -1.76 26.47
CA ALA A 102 -43.97 -1.18 26.62
C ALA A 102 -43.83 -0.21 25.43
N ARG A 103 -44.16 1.05 25.68
CA ARG A 103 -43.63 2.17 24.93
C ARG A 103 -42.13 2.22 25.23
N ILE A 104 -41.42 1.21 24.73
CA ILE A 104 -40.00 1.33 24.49
C ILE A 104 -39.96 2.36 23.37
N GLY A 105 -39.69 3.61 23.76
CA GLY A 105 -39.42 4.66 22.81
C GLY A 105 -38.46 4.12 21.77
N SER A 106 -38.62 4.52 20.51
CA SER A 106 -37.62 4.29 19.48
C SER A 106 -36.28 4.86 19.97
N ALA A 107 -35.54 4.07 20.74
CA ALA A 107 -34.12 4.22 20.89
C ALA A 107 -33.63 4.05 19.46
N ALA A 108 -33.15 5.14 18.87
CA ALA A 108 -32.49 5.09 17.57
C ALA A 108 -31.51 3.92 17.64
N GLY A 109 -31.80 2.84 16.91
CA GLY A 109 -31.00 1.64 16.97
C GLY A 109 -29.57 2.04 16.65
N PHE A 110 -28.64 1.82 17.58
CA PHE A 110 -27.24 2.07 17.29
C PHE A 110 -26.92 1.31 16.01
N HIS A 111 -26.50 2.04 14.96
CA HIS A 111 -26.06 1.44 13.71
C HIS A 111 -24.75 0.71 13.99
N THR A 112 -24.84 -0.53 14.48
CA THR A 112 -23.69 -1.41 14.67
C THR A 112 -23.42 -2.12 13.36
N SER A 113 -22.82 -1.42 12.39
CA SER A 113 -22.26 -2.10 11.23
C SER A 113 -21.09 -2.99 11.68
N PRO A 114 -20.89 -4.17 11.05
CA PRO A 114 -19.73 -4.99 11.34
C PRO A 114 -18.44 -4.20 11.06
N PRO A 115 -17.36 -4.42 11.84
CA PRO A 115 -16.10 -3.73 11.63
C PRO A 115 -15.54 -4.05 10.24
N VAL A 116 -15.32 -3.01 9.45
CA VAL A 116 -14.70 -3.15 8.12
C VAL A 116 -13.20 -3.00 8.27
N HIS A 117 -12.45 -4.04 7.90
CA HIS A 117 -10.98 -4.05 8.00
C HIS A 117 -10.26 -3.40 6.82
N GLU A 118 -11.01 -2.90 5.83
CA GLU A 118 -10.50 -2.24 4.64
C GLU A 118 -9.82 -0.90 4.94
N ILE A 119 -8.81 -0.57 4.14
CA ILE A 119 -8.17 0.73 4.21
C ILE A 119 -8.96 1.71 3.35
N ARG A 120 -9.61 2.68 4.01
CA ARG A 120 -10.39 3.76 3.40
C ARG A 120 -9.98 5.10 3.98
N LYS A 121 -10.67 6.18 3.58
CA LYS A 121 -10.51 7.50 4.21
C LYS A 121 -10.75 7.39 5.72
N MET A 122 -10.02 8.18 6.50
CA MET A 122 -10.03 8.20 7.97
C MET A 122 -9.51 6.94 8.66
N ALA A 123 -9.08 5.91 7.92
CA ALA A 123 -8.45 4.73 8.51
C ALA A 123 -7.18 5.12 9.28
N ARG A 124 -7.03 4.56 10.48
CA ARG A 124 -5.83 4.69 11.30
C ARG A 124 -4.77 3.73 10.78
N LEU A 125 -3.56 4.22 10.59
CA LEU A 125 -2.45 3.48 10.02
C LEU A 125 -1.27 3.50 10.99
N ARG A 126 -0.41 2.48 10.90
CA ARG A 126 0.82 2.38 11.68
C ARG A 126 2.03 2.64 10.79
N VAL A 127 2.84 3.62 11.15
CA VAL A 127 4.14 3.85 10.49
C VAL A 127 5.13 2.79 10.96
N VAL A 128 5.79 2.15 10.00
CA VAL A 128 6.74 1.05 10.23
C VAL A 128 8.20 1.48 10.04
N ASP A 129 8.41 2.64 9.44
CA ASP A 129 9.74 3.20 9.23
C ASP A 129 10.32 3.85 10.49
N ASN A 130 11.63 4.09 10.47
CA ASN A 130 12.35 4.77 11.55
C ASN A 130 12.35 6.31 11.40
N SER A 131 11.47 6.90 10.57
CA SER A 131 11.45 8.34 10.33
C SER A 131 11.16 9.13 11.61
N ALA A 132 11.76 10.32 11.74
CA ALA A 132 11.52 11.19 12.88
C ALA A 132 10.03 11.63 12.97
N LEU A 133 9.38 11.84 11.81
CA LEU A 133 7.96 12.17 11.73
C LEU A 133 7.08 11.04 12.26
N GLY A 134 7.32 9.80 11.82
CA GLY A 134 6.57 8.63 12.28
C GLY A 134 6.71 8.37 13.77
N LYS A 135 7.96 8.37 14.28
CA LYS A 135 8.23 8.15 15.71
C LYS A 135 7.60 9.22 16.59
N SER A 136 7.77 10.49 16.24
CA SER A 136 7.25 11.58 17.05
C SER A 136 5.72 11.67 17.03
N ALA A 137 5.05 11.22 15.96
CA ALA A 137 3.59 11.11 15.91
C ALA A 137 3.05 10.03 16.85
N MET A 138 3.75 8.90 16.92
CA MET A 138 3.41 7.79 17.81
C MET A 138 3.63 8.17 19.28
N LEU A 139 4.71 8.90 19.59
CA LEU A 139 4.97 9.42 20.94
C LEU A 139 3.91 10.43 21.40
N GLU A 140 3.40 11.28 20.51
CA GLU A 140 2.27 12.18 20.78
C GLU A 140 0.93 11.42 20.96
N GLY A 141 0.88 10.15 20.59
CA GLY A 141 -0.33 9.32 20.68
C GLY A 141 -1.34 9.57 19.55
N ARG A 142 -0.94 10.28 18.48
CA ARG A 142 -1.80 10.61 17.34
C ARG A 142 -1.36 9.80 16.11
N PRO A 143 -1.93 8.60 15.89
CA PRO A 143 -1.52 7.79 14.77
C PRO A 143 -1.95 8.41 13.44
N PRO A 144 -1.21 8.13 12.36
CA PRO A 144 -1.53 8.57 11.01
C PRO A 144 -2.95 8.23 10.58
N LYS A 145 -3.60 9.15 9.86
CA LYS A 145 -4.91 8.91 9.23
C LYS A 145 -4.82 9.03 7.72
N CYS A 146 -5.45 8.09 7.01
CA CYS A 146 -5.56 8.15 5.56
C CYS A 146 -6.53 9.26 5.12
N ILE A 147 -6.11 10.13 4.20
CA ILE A 147 -6.95 11.17 3.60
C ILE A 147 -7.44 10.73 2.23
N HIS A 148 -6.53 10.21 1.41
CA HIS A 148 -6.80 9.85 0.02
C HIS A 148 -6.04 8.60 -0.39
N ILE A 149 -6.66 7.76 -1.20
CA ILE A 149 -6.06 6.57 -1.79
C ILE A 149 -5.99 6.82 -3.28
N TYR A 150 -4.82 6.64 -3.88
CA TYR A 150 -4.61 6.85 -5.32
C TYR A 150 -5.10 5.64 -6.13
N ASN A 151 -6.37 5.28 -5.94
CA ASN A 151 -7.05 4.20 -6.64
C ASN A 151 -8.46 4.68 -7.02
N LYS A 152 -8.94 4.26 -8.19
CA LYS A 152 -10.30 4.58 -8.65
C LYS A 152 -11.39 4.01 -7.73
N LYS A 153 -11.09 2.88 -7.05
CA LYS A 153 -12.05 2.18 -6.18
C LYS A 153 -12.23 2.83 -4.80
N GLY A 154 -11.30 3.69 -4.37
CA GLY A 154 -11.32 4.28 -3.02
C GLY A 154 -11.06 3.30 -1.87
N VAL A 155 -10.60 2.07 -2.17
CA VAL A 155 -10.16 1.06 -1.22
C VAL A 155 -8.68 0.77 -1.49
N GLY A 156 -7.87 0.77 -0.43
CA GLY A 156 -6.42 0.60 -0.50
C GLY A 156 -6.00 -0.84 -0.26
N PHE A 157 -5.13 -1.37 -1.12
CA PHE A 157 -4.50 -2.67 -1.00
C PHE A 157 -2.99 -2.55 -0.79
N THR A 158 -2.34 -3.64 -0.39
CA THR A 158 -0.88 -3.70 -0.29
C THR A 158 -0.21 -3.29 -1.60
N GLY A 159 0.67 -2.30 -1.53
CA GLY A 159 1.40 -1.72 -2.65
C GLY A 159 0.75 -0.47 -3.24
N ASP A 160 -0.42 -0.05 -2.78
CA ASP A 160 -1.05 1.18 -3.26
C ASP A 160 -0.45 2.41 -2.59
N LYS A 161 -0.44 3.52 -3.33
CA LYS A 161 -0.06 4.84 -2.82
C LYS A 161 -1.23 5.47 -2.07
N VAL A 162 -0.93 6.08 -0.93
CA VAL A 162 -1.90 6.79 -0.08
C VAL A 162 -1.37 8.14 0.38
N LEU A 163 -2.27 9.09 0.60
CA LEU A 163 -1.99 10.38 1.23
C LEU A 163 -2.44 10.29 2.69
N VAL A 164 -1.55 10.67 3.60
CA VAL A 164 -1.70 10.48 5.04
C VAL A 164 -1.47 11.80 5.77
N ALA A 165 -2.27 12.05 6.82
CA ALA A 165 -2.05 13.14 7.76
C ALA A 165 -1.23 12.64 8.96
N ILE A 166 -0.06 13.25 9.19
CA ILE A 166 0.84 12.93 10.32
C ILE A 166 1.30 14.24 10.95
N LYS A 167 1.07 14.41 12.25
CA LYS A 167 1.38 15.65 13.02
C LYS A 167 0.96 16.94 12.30
N GLY A 168 -0.24 16.94 11.72
CA GLY A 168 -0.77 18.10 10.97
C GLY A 168 -0.15 18.31 9.58
N GLN A 169 0.76 17.46 9.13
CA GLN A 169 1.36 17.52 7.80
C GLN A 169 0.76 16.47 6.86
N LYS A 170 0.64 16.82 5.57
CA LYS A 170 0.32 15.88 4.51
C LYS A 170 1.60 15.20 4.03
N LYS A 171 1.64 13.87 4.07
CA LYS A 171 2.74 13.07 3.51
C LYS A 171 2.18 11.93 2.69
N GLN A 172 2.92 11.53 1.67
CA GLN A 172 2.59 10.36 0.89
C GLN A 172 3.14 9.12 1.60
N ALA A 173 2.49 7.98 1.39
CA ALA A 173 2.94 6.71 1.93
C ALA A 173 2.59 5.57 0.97
N ILE A 174 3.32 4.47 1.09
CA ILE A 174 2.99 3.21 0.43
C ILE A 174 2.41 2.26 1.49
N LEU A 175 1.33 1.57 1.15
CA LEU A 175 0.78 0.50 1.96
C LEU A 175 1.68 -0.74 1.86
N THR A 176 2.29 -1.14 2.96
CA THR A 176 3.19 -2.32 2.99
C THR A 176 2.45 -3.58 3.43
N GLY A 177 1.45 -3.43 4.30
CA GLY A 177 0.63 -4.52 4.78
C GLY A 177 -0.75 -4.04 5.20
N CYS A 178 -1.76 -4.87 5.01
CA CYS A 178 -3.14 -4.58 5.34
C CYS A 178 -3.75 -5.73 6.14
N HIS A 179 -4.72 -5.38 6.99
CA HIS A 179 -5.45 -6.34 7.80
C HIS A 179 -6.65 -6.96 7.09
N GLN A 180 -7.21 -6.28 6.10
CA GLN A 180 -8.30 -6.83 5.29
C GLN A 180 -7.89 -8.14 4.59
N ASP A 181 -8.85 -9.02 4.33
CA ASP A 181 -8.60 -10.25 3.59
C ASP A 181 -8.12 -9.94 2.17
N GLN A 182 -7.04 -10.61 1.81
CA GLN A 182 -6.35 -10.42 0.55
C GLN A 182 -6.64 -11.57 -0.42
N LYS A 183 -6.19 -11.41 -1.66
CA LYS A 183 -6.20 -12.52 -2.62
C LYS A 183 -5.43 -13.73 -2.07
N PRO A 184 -5.78 -14.96 -2.48
CA PRO A 184 -5.00 -16.14 -2.14
C PRO A 184 -3.51 -15.92 -2.47
N LEU A 185 -2.63 -16.50 -1.65
CA LEU A 185 -1.17 -16.35 -1.75
C LEU A 185 -0.62 -14.95 -1.45
N MET A 186 -1.44 -14.02 -0.94
CA MET A 186 -0.98 -12.73 -0.44
C MET A 186 -0.99 -12.74 1.10
N PRO A 187 0.10 -12.33 1.77
CA PRO A 187 0.14 -12.34 3.23
C PRO A 187 -0.86 -11.35 3.83
N LYS A 188 -1.57 -11.80 4.87
CA LYS A 188 -2.42 -10.99 5.74
C LYS A 188 -1.60 -10.53 6.94
N PHE A 189 -1.70 -9.25 7.28
CA PHE A 189 -1.05 -8.69 8.47
C PHE A 189 -2.09 -8.42 9.56
N ASP A 190 -1.68 -8.36 10.82
CA ASP A 190 -2.59 -7.97 11.90
C ASP A 190 -2.83 -6.45 11.96
N SER A 191 -1.91 -5.66 11.39
CA SER A 191 -1.92 -4.21 11.41
C SER A 191 -1.86 -3.62 10.00
N ASN A 192 -2.48 -2.45 9.84
CA ASN A 192 -2.35 -1.65 8.62
C ASN A 192 -1.04 -0.87 8.65
N ASN A 193 -0.06 -1.35 7.91
CA ASN A 193 1.32 -0.92 7.94
C ASN A 193 1.64 0.00 6.76
N ILE A 194 2.29 1.13 7.04
CA ILE A 194 2.72 2.10 6.03
C ILE A 194 4.19 2.48 6.16
N VAL A 195 4.77 2.82 5.02
CA VAL A 195 6.08 3.44 4.90
C VAL A 195 5.91 4.80 4.26
N LEU A 196 6.46 5.84 4.89
CA LEU A 196 6.34 7.21 4.42
C LEU A 196 7.29 7.46 3.26
N ILE A 197 6.78 8.13 2.24
CA ILE A 197 7.52 8.51 1.05
C ILE A 197 7.42 10.02 0.82
N ASP A 198 8.43 10.55 0.16
CA ASP A 198 8.38 11.88 -0.39
C ASP A 198 7.69 11.90 -1.76
N GLU A 199 7.45 13.08 -2.31
CA GLU A 199 6.81 13.24 -3.62
C GLU A 199 7.63 12.61 -4.76
N ASN A 200 8.96 12.56 -4.58
CA ASN A 200 9.92 11.93 -5.49
C ASN A 200 9.95 10.39 -5.40
N GLY A 201 9.17 9.78 -4.50
CA GLY A 201 9.12 8.33 -4.29
C GLY A 201 10.23 7.76 -3.41
N SER A 202 11.16 8.60 -2.93
CA SER A 202 12.17 8.18 -1.97
C SER A 202 11.56 8.03 -0.57
N PRO A 203 11.88 6.95 0.17
CA PRO A 203 11.37 6.75 1.53
C PRO A 203 11.95 7.80 2.49
N LEU A 204 11.14 8.27 3.45
CA LEU A 204 11.59 9.23 4.46
C LEU A 204 12.46 8.59 5.55
N GLY A 205 12.24 7.31 5.82
CA GLY A 205 13.02 6.52 6.77
C GLY A 205 14.19 5.80 6.11
N THR A 206 15.22 5.53 6.92
CA THR A 206 16.42 4.77 6.52
C THR A 206 16.26 3.26 6.71
N ARG A 207 15.34 2.80 7.57
CA ARG A 207 15.12 1.38 7.89
C ARG A 207 13.65 1.06 8.10
N ILE A 208 13.22 -0.10 7.64
CA ILE A 208 11.86 -0.64 7.78
C ILE A 208 11.91 -1.83 8.73
N HIS A 209 11.14 -1.76 9.82
CA HIS A 209 11.23 -2.74 10.92
C HIS A 209 10.38 -4.01 10.71
N VAL A 210 9.28 -3.92 9.97
CA VAL A 210 8.36 -5.05 9.72
C VAL A 210 8.73 -5.73 8.39
N PRO A 211 8.55 -7.05 8.26
CA PRO A 211 8.76 -7.75 6.98
C PRO A 211 7.88 -7.18 5.86
N ILE A 212 8.45 -7.12 4.66
CA ILE A 212 7.76 -6.64 3.46
C ILE A 212 7.30 -7.82 2.59
N PRO A 213 6.07 -7.81 2.05
CA PRO A 213 5.63 -8.83 1.10
C PRO A 213 6.46 -8.83 -0.19
N THR A 214 6.82 -10.03 -0.65
CA THR A 214 7.57 -10.25 -1.90
C THR A 214 6.83 -9.71 -3.12
N MET A 215 5.50 -9.70 -3.08
CA MET A 215 4.62 -9.15 -4.12
C MET A 215 4.83 -7.65 -4.36
N LEU A 216 5.36 -6.90 -3.38
CA LEU A 216 5.67 -5.48 -3.57
C LEU A 216 6.81 -5.26 -4.57
N ARG A 217 7.68 -6.24 -4.82
CA ARG A 217 8.76 -6.12 -5.81
C ARG A 217 8.22 -5.84 -7.21
N LYS A 218 7.19 -6.60 -7.61
CA LYS A 218 6.52 -6.43 -8.90
C LYS A 218 5.79 -5.08 -8.95
N LYS A 219 4.88 -4.85 -7.99
CA LYS A 219 4.05 -3.64 -7.94
C LYS A 219 4.86 -2.34 -7.92
N LEU A 220 5.90 -2.26 -7.08
CA LEU A 220 6.73 -1.05 -6.97
C LEU A 220 7.57 -0.81 -8.21
N THR A 221 8.01 -1.87 -8.90
CA THR A 221 8.72 -1.75 -10.18
C THR A 221 7.77 -1.26 -11.28
N ASP A 222 6.55 -1.80 -11.35
CA ASP A 222 5.54 -1.39 -12.32
C ASP A 222 5.08 0.06 -12.12
N MET A 223 5.06 0.54 -10.87
CA MET A 223 4.76 1.93 -10.54
C MET A 223 5.93 2.89 -10.79
N SER A 224 7.17 2.38 -10.82
CA SER A 224 8.38 3.15 -11.12
C SER A 224 8.37 3.56 -12.59
N ARG A 225 8.70 4.81 -12.89
CA ARG A 225 8.86 5.29 -14.27
C ARG A 225 10.23 5.96 -14.39
N PRO A 226 10.96 5.77 -15.51
CA PRO A 226 12.34 6.26 -15.65
C PRO A 226 12.51 7.78 -15.58
N LYS A 227 11.43 8.55 -15.84
CA LYS A 227 11.40 10.02 -15.68
C LYS A 227 10.49 10.47 -14.53
N GLY A 228 10.10 9.54 -13.66
CA GLY A 228 9.12 9.74 -12.60
C GLY A 228 9.67 9.39 -11.22
N ALA A 229 8.77 9.06 -10.30
CA ALA A 229 9.11 8.64 -8.96
C ALA A 229 9.64 7.19 -8.96
N ASP A 230 10.79 6.99 -8.30
CA ASP A 230 11.41 5.68 -8.17
C ASP A 230 11.18 5.09 -6.77
N TYR A 231 10.38 4.03 -6.71
CA TYR A 231 9.99 3.36 -5.46
C TYR A 231 10.88 2.15 -5.12
N THR A 232 11.82 1.81 -5.99
CA THR A 232 12.76 0.68 -5.81
C THR A 232 13.62 0.84 -4.55
N LYS A 233 13.87 2.08 -4.12
CA LYS A 233 14.58 2.40 -2.86
C LYS A 233 13.88 1.87 -1.61
N ILE A 234 12.56 1.65 -1.65
CA ILE A 234 11.84 1.04 -0.52
C ILE A 234 12.25 -0.42 -0.35
N LEU A 235 12.47 -1.13 -1.45
CA LEU A 235 12.87 -2.53 -1.46
C LEU A 235 14.32 -2.71 -0.95
N SER A 236 15.21 -1.75 -1.23
CA SER A 236 16.61 -1.84 -0.80
C SER A 236 16.79 -1.58 0.70
N ILE A 237 15.87 -0.87 1.34
CA ILE A 237 15.90 -0.58 2.77
C ILE A 237 15.30 -1.71 3.63
N ALA A 238 14.51 -2.59 3.00
CA ALA A 238 13.82 -3.66 3.70
C ALA A 238 14.80 -4.75 4.17
N THR A 239 14.66 -5.16 5.43
CA THR A 239 15.53 -6.21 6.00
C THR A 239 15.01 -7.63 5.75
N ARG A 240 13.69 -7.82 5.77
CA ARG A 240 13.05 -9.15 5.68
C ARG A 240 11.92 -9.14 4.66
N PHE A 241 11.79 -10.24 3.92
CA PHE A 241 10.71 -10.46 2.97
C PHE A 241 9.88 -11.69 3.37
N ILE A 242 8.58 -11.62 3.11
CA ILE A 242 7.60 -12.72 3.31
C ILE A 242 6.79 -12.98 2.05
#